data_AF-A0A3A4PZC1-F1
#
_entry.id   AF-A0A3A4PZC1-F1
#
_cell.length_a   1.000
_cell.length_b   1.000
_cell.length_c   1.000
_cell.angle_alpha   90.00
_cell.angle_beta   90.00
_cell.angle_gamma   90.00
#
_symmetry.space_group_name_H-M   'P 1'
#
loop_
_entity.id
_entity.type
_entity.pdbx_description
1 polymer ?
#
loop_
_entity_poly.entity_id
_entity_poly.type
_entity_poly.pdbx_seq_one_letter_code
_entity_poly.pdbx_strand_id
1 'polypeptide(L)'
;MLLHGQRCAPGGSLTVAVRIALTILGAAIAASAALPAWAHTISTLRGVGVIEDGRLTLTLSGAADDYLHDRRLLPVDGGYALHDVEACAARRAEGLLERLIVRDGHGRRIEGRLKAARVAAASERVSGDELRRTLVEYVLEYDVSRAGRYLSFQQRPTDGAGALGTRIAIAVRSAGGGGTNELTLTTGGNVEVVTWERRPPAGNDDPPAVGPVADTPPETPSSWHPAGAHAPCDRRAFVLTDAFKTLRGVVAIEDEKVRVSVYVPAPMIETWMPLPRAERDFLDPAEQDAAAARFARFCAERIRLCIDGSRPALVGGDNDASDLILGDRATNGKVAARFLNVGDIEPEVTAAPARLSYWTSRILVRMEYALHPPADRVDVEWTLFNSVVVVAPVLLVAGGKCVELDVSTYQPSVRWWCPAATESRPQCADGGR
;
A
#
# COMPACT_ATOMS: atom_id res chain seq x y z
N MET A 1 41.84 -57.46 15.02
CA MET A 1 42.48 -56.14 15.05
C MET A 1 42.25 -55.53 13.67
N LEU A 2 41.24 -54.67 13.56
CA LEU A 2 40.63 -54.20 12.31
C LEU A 2 40.81 -52.69 12.18
N LEU A 3 41.09 -52.26 10.95
CA LEU A 3 41.26 -50.88 10.50
C LEU A 3 40.10 -50.49 9.57
N HIS A 4 39.82 -49.18 9.56
CA HIS A 4 39.09 -48.39 8.55
C HIS A 4 37.57 -48.63 8.46
N GLY A 5 36.68 -47.64 8.36
CA GLY A 5 36.78 -46.22 8.05
C GLY A 5 35.48 -45.87 7.28
N GLN A 6 34.62 -45.00 7.83
CA GLN A 6 33.40 -44.56 7.15
C GLN A 6 33.35 -43.03 7.03
N ARG A 7 33.21 -42.58 5.79
CA ARG A 7 32.94 -41.19 5.38
C ARG A 7 31.43 -40.97 5.38
N CYS A 8 30.97 -39.88 5.99
CA CYS A 8 29.60 -39.36 5.82
C CYS A 8 29.60 -38.30 4.72
N ALA A 9 28.64 -38.41 3.78
CA ALA A 9 28.40 -37.47 2.70
C ALA A 9 27.39 -36.38 3.12
N PRO A 10 27.55 -35.12 2.66
CA PRO A 10 26.47 -34.13 2.69
C PRO A 10 25.95 -33.87 1.27
N GLY A 11 24.63 -33.94 1.08
CA GLY A 11 24.02 -33.50 -0.18
C GLY A 11 22.65 -34.12 -0.42
N GLY A 12 21.58 -33.46 0.01
CA GLY A 12 20.23 -33.93 -0.30
C GLY A 12 19.04 -33.13 0.23
N SER A 13 19.22 -31.99 0.91
CA SER A 13 18.11 -31.34 1.61
C SER A 13 17.38 -30.25 0.81
N LEU A 14 18.07 -29.47 -0.04
CA LEU A 14 17.46 -28.31 -0.70
C LEU A 14 16.44 -28.67 -1.80
N THR A 15 16.67 -29.77 -2.53
CA THR A 15 15.84 -30.15 -3.68
C THR A 15 14.47 -30.69 -3.28
N VAL A 16 14.34 -31.21 -2.06
CA VAL A 16 13.09 -31.78 -1.53
C VAL A 16 12.17 -30.67 -1.00
N ALA A 17 12.74 -29.65 -0.34
CA ALA A 17 11.97 -28.51 0.17
C ALA A 17 11.34 -27.67 -0.96
N VAL A 18 12.07 -27.43 -2.05
CA VAL A 18 11.54 -26.71 -3.24
C VAL A 18 10.42 -27.49 -3.92
N ARG A 19 10.53 -28.82 -3.98
CA ARG A 19 9.46 -29.69 -4.54
C ARG A 19 8.20 -29.66 -3.68
N ILE A 20 8.32 -29.74 -2.35
CA ILE A 20 7.16 -29.70 -1.45
C ILE A 20 6.46 -28.33 -1.50
N ALA A 21 7.22 -27.23 -1.58
CA ALA A 21 6.66 -25.89 -1.73
C ALA A 21 5.91 -25.69 -3.07
N LEU A 22 6.36 -26.32 -4.15
CA LEU A 22 5.68 -26.33 -5.45
C LEU A 22 4.41 -27.20 -5.45
N THR A 23 4.41 -28.33 -4.75
CA THR A 23 3.21 -29.20 -4.66
C THR A 23 2.09 -28.56 -3.84
N ILE A 24 2.42 -27.86 -2.75
CA ILE A 24 1.44 -27.11 -1.94
C ILE A 24 0.90 -25.90 -2.73
N LEU A 25 1.73 -25.28 -3.57
CA LEU A 25 1.34 -24.18 -4.47
C LEU A 25 0.31 -24.63 -5.51
N GLY A 26 0.41 -25.84 -6.04
CA GLY A 26 -0.58 -26.42 -6.95
C GLY A 26 -1.95 -26.67 -6.30
N ALA A 27 -1.97 -27.09 -5.03
CA ALA A 27 -3.21 -27.40 -4.31
C ALA A 27 -4.02 -26.15 -3.90
N ALA A 28 -3.34 -25.05 -3.52
CA ALA A 28 -4.00 -23.79 -3.18
C ALA A 28 -4.64 -23.09 -4.40
N ILE A 29 -4.03 -23.25 -5.59
CA ILE A 29 -4.58 -22.73 -6.86
C ILE A 29 -5.82 -23.54 -7.29
N ALA A 30 -5.82 -24.87 -7.07
CA ALA A 30 -6.93 -25.74 -7.45
C ALA A 30 -8.21 -25.52 -6.61
N ALA A 31 -8.09 -25.18 -5.32
CA ALA A 31 -9.24 -25.02 -4.43
C ALA A 31 -10.10 -23.76 -4.70
N SER A 32 -9.63 -22.83 -5.53
CA SER A 32 -10.33 -21.57 -5.82
C SER A 32 -11.03 -21.52 -7.20
N ALA A 33 -11.05 -22.62 -7.95
CA ALA A 33 -11.50 -22.66 -9.35
C ALA A 33 -13.00 -23.00 -9.55
N ALA A 34 -13.79 -23.11 -8.48
CA ALA A 34 -15.22 -23.46 -8.57
C ALA A 34 -16.12 -22.21 -8.59
N LEU A 35 -16.08 -21.43 -9.67
CA LEU A 35 -17.15 -20.47 -9.99
C LEU A 35 -17.67 -20.73 -11.42
N PRO A 36 -18.99 -20.62 -11.65
CA PRO A 36 -19.59 -20.94 -12.94
C PRO A 36 -19.14 -19.95 -14.03
N ALA A 37 -18.75 -20.51 -15.18
CA ALA A 37 -18.30 -19.82 -16.38
C ALA A 37 -19.47 -19.10 -17.06
N TRP A 38 -19.77 -17.88 -16.61
CA TRP A 38 -20.42 -16.87 -17.44
C TRP A 38 -19.29 -16.02 -18.05
N ALA A 39 -19.48 -15.56 -19.29
CA ALA A 39 -18.52 -14.67 -19.96
C ALA A 39 -18.19 -13.49 -19.02
N HIS A 40 -16.99 -13.48 -18.49
CA HIS A 40 -16.59 -12.54 -17.46
C HIS A 40 -15.94 -11.35 -18.16
N THR A 41 -16.48 -10.16 -17.92
CA THR A 41 -16.06 -8.89 -18.56
C THR A 41 -14.69 -8.41 -18.08
N ILE A 42 -14.04 -9.16 -17.20
CA ILE A 42 -12.76 -8.84 -16.57
C ILE A 42 -11.88 -10.07 -16.62
N SER A 43 -10.74 -9.94 -17.30
CA SER A 43 -9.66 -10.92 -17.25
C SER A 43 -8.98 -10.88 -15.88
N THR A 44 -8.75 -12.04 -15.28
CA THR A 44 -8.07 -12.14 -13.98
C THR A 44 -6.79 -12.95 -14.10
N LEU A 45 -5.67 -12.35 -13.69
CA LEU A 45 -4.41 -13.05 -13.46
C LEU A 45 -4.20 -13.24 -11.97
N ARG A 46 -3.83 -14.45 -11.56
CA ARG A 46 -3.47 -14.77 -10.19
C ARG A 46 -2.05 -15.29 -10.15
N GLY A 47 -1.29 -14.96 -9.13
CA GLY A 47 0.08 -15.43 -9.07
C GLY A 47 0.75 -15.31 -7.74
N VAL A 48 1.99 -15.80 -7.71
CA VAL A 48 2.88 -15.74 -6.56
C VAL A 48 4.19 -15.09 -6.98
N GLY A 49 4.64 -14.16 -6.15
CA GLY A 49 5.95 -13.55 -6.23
C GLY A 49 6.87 -14.14 -5.17
N VAL A 50 8.06 -14.58 -5.56
CA VAL A 50 9.10 -15.04 -4.63
C VAL A 50 10.32 -14.13 -4.78
N ILE A 51 10.73 -13.52 -3.66
CA ILE A 51 11.97 -12.76 -3.58
C ILE A 51 13.04 -13.63 -2.92
N GLU A 52 14.11 -13.91 -3.66
CA GLU A 52 15.23 -14.74 -3.24
C GLU A 52 16.52 -14.23 -3.89
N ASP A 53 17.62 -14.11 -3.13
CA ASP A 53 18.95 -13.73 -3.62
C ASP A 53 19.00 -12.50 -4.54
N GLY A 54 18.20 -11.47 -4.22
CA GLY A 54 18.12 -10.25 -5.02
C GLY A 54 17.37 -10.42 -6.34
N ARG A 55 16.54 -11.46 -6.47
CA ARG A 55 15.69 -11.72 -7.63
C ARG A 55 14.24 -11.85 -7.20
N LEU A 56 13.35 -11.17 -7.92
CA LEU A 56 11.92 -11.38 -7.82
C LEU A 56 11.47 -12.26 -8.99
N THR A 57 10.89 -13.42 -8.69
CA THR A 57 10.25 -14.28 -9.69
C THR A 57 8.74 -14.21 -9.49
N LEU A 58 8.02 -13.75 -10.50
CA LEU A 58 6.56 -13.74 -10.52
C LEU A 58 6.06 -14.88 -11.40
N THR A 59 5.26 -15.78 -10.83
CA THR A 59 4.52 -16.79 -11.59
C THR A 59 3.05 -16.37 -11.60
N LEU A 60 2.55 -15.97 -12.76
CA LEU A 60 1.17 -15.52 -12.97
C LEU A 60 0.43 -16.55 -13.83
N SER A 61 -0.83 -16.82 -13.52
CA SER A 61 -1.69 -17.72 -14.28
C SER A 61 -2.99 -17.03 -14.64
N GLY A 62 -3.44 -17.24 -15.87
CA GLY A 62 -4.73 -16.77 -16.39
C GLY A 62 -5.42 -17.85 -17.21
N ALA A 63 -6.73 -17.71 -17.41
CA ALA A 63 -7.48 -18.63 -18.25
C ALA A 63 -7.26 -18.33 -19.74
N ALA A 64 -7.17 -19.37 -20.58
CA ALA A 64 -6.91 -19.22 -22.00
C ALA A 64 -8.12 -18.69 -22.79
N ASP A 65 -9.33 -18.81 -22.25
CA ASP A 65 -10.54 -18.25 -22.87
C ASP A 65 -10.56 -16.72 -22.90
N ASP A 66 -9.76 -16.04 -22.06
CA ASP A 66 -9.50 -14.60 -22.18
C ASP A 66 -9.05 -14.18 -23.61
N TYR A 67 -8.37 -15.08 -24.34
CA TYR A 67 -7.90 -14.80 -25.70
C TYR A 67 -9.01 -14.69 -26.73
N LEU A 68 -10.20 -15.23 -26.45
CA LEU A 68 -11.37 -15.08 -27.33
C LEU A 68 -11.75 -13.61 -27.45
N HIS A 69 -11.63 -12.87 -26.34
CA HIS A 69 -12.04 -11.48 -26.25
C HIS A 69 -10.90 -10.51 -26.55
N ASP A 70 -9.72 -10.70 -25.92
CA ASP A 70 -8.61 -9.75 -26.04
C ASP A 70 -7.81 -9.94 -27.32
N ARG A 71 -7.74 -11.17 -27.85
CA ARG A 71 -6.79 -11.54 -28.92
C ARG A 71 -7.44 -12.18 -30.14
N ARG A 72 -8.77 -12.20 -30.18
CA ARG A 72 -9.57 -12.73 -31.30
C ARG A 72 -9.11 -14.13 -31.71
N LEU A 73 -8.86 -15.00 -30.74
CA LEU A 73 -8.59 -16.41 -31.01
C LEU A 73 -9.83 -17.01 -31.69
N LEU A 74 -9.67 -17.47 -32.93
CA LEU A 74 -10.78 -18.00 -33.74
C LEU A 74 -10.76 -19.53 -33.74
N PRO A 75 -11.93 -20.17 -33.68
CA PRO A 75 -11.99 -21.62 -33.82
C PRO A 75 -11.73 -22.04 -35.27
N VAL A 76 -11.08 -23.20 -35.43
CA VAL A 76 -10.84 -23.88 -36.70
C VAL A 76 -11.26 -25.34 -36.54
N ASP A 77 -12.04 -25.87 -37.48
CA ASP A 77 -12.52 -27.26 -37.49
C ASP A 77 -13.16 -27.73 -36.16
N GLY A 78 -13.97 -26.87 -35.53
CA GLY A 78 -14.69 -27.21 -34.30
C GLY A 78 -13.87 -27.15 -33.01
N GLY A 79 -12.64 -26.64 -33.04
CA GLY A 79 -11.82 -26.40 -31.84
C GLY A 79 -10.83 -25.25 -32.02
N TYR A 80 -9.85 -25.15 -31.12
CA TYR A 80 -8.77 -24.16 -31.18
C TYR A 80 -7.45 -24.90 -31.32
N ALA A 81 -6.62 -24.50 -32.28
CA ALA A 81 -5.31 -25.12 -32.43
C ALA A 81 -4.38 -24.67 -31.30
N LEU A 82 -3.65 -25.60 -30.69
CA LEU A 82 -2.79 -25.31 -29.55
C LEU A 82 -1.73 -24.26 -29.89
N HIS A 83 -1.13 -24.34 -31.08
CA HIS A 83 -0.12 -23.36 -31.53
C HIS A 83 -0.67 -21.93 -31.60
N ASP A 84 -1.96 -21.74 -31.91
CA ASP A 84 -2.62 -20.42 -31.89
C ASP A 84 -2.82 -19.92 -30.46
N VAL A 85 -3.17 -20.81 -29.53
CA VAL A 85 -3.27 -20.50 -28.09
C VAL A 85 -1.90 -20.11 -27.54
N GLU A 86 -0.85 -20.83 -27.90
CA GLU A 86 0.54 -20.53 -27.53
C GLU A 86 1.00 -19.19 -28.12
N ALA A 87 0.66 -18.89 -29.38
CA ALA A 87 0.96 -17.60 -30.00
C ALA A 87 0.24 -16.45 -29.29
N CYS A 88 -1.02 -16.64 -28.88
CA CYS A 88 -1.76 -15.69 -28.04
C CYS A 88 -1.10 -15.49 -26.67
N ALA A 89 -0.67 -16.57 -26.03
CA ALA A 89 0.05 -16.53 -24.76
C ALA A 89 1.36 -15.73 -24.90
N ALA A 90 2.18 -15.99 -25.93
CA ALA A 90 3.42 -15.25 -26.16
C ALA A 90 3.18 -13.74 -26.31
N ARG A 91 2.21 -13.33 -27.13
CA ARG A 91 1.84 -11.91 -27.29
C ARG A 91 1.31 -11.28 -26.00
N ARG A 92 0.56 -12.02 -25.19
CA ARG A 92 0.09 -11.54 -23.89
C ARG A 92 1.25 -11.37 -22.91
N ALA A 93 2.25 -12.25 -22.95
CA ALA A 93 3.43 -12.17 -22.11
C ALA A 93 4.24 -10.89 -22.35
N GLU A 94 4.39 -10.48 -23.61
CA GLU A 94 5.01 -9.20 -23.99
C GLU A 94 4.24 -8.01 -23.40
N GLY A 95 2.92 -7.99 -23.60
CA GLY A 95 2.06 -6.95 -23.03
C GLY A 95 2.04 -6.94 -21.50
N LEU A 96 2.31 -8.07 -20.83
CA LEU A 96 2.42 -8.13 -19.37
C LEU A 96 3.67 -7.38 -18.87
N LEU A 97 4.83 -7.51 -19.52
CA LEU A 97 6.04 -6.79 -19.12
C LEU A 97 5.92 -5.26 -19.29
N GLU A 98 5.17 -4.84 -20.31
CA GLU A 98 4.90 -3.42 -20.55
C GLU A 98 3.94 -2.83 -19.51
N ARG A 99 2.94 -3.62 -19.08
CA ARG A 99 1.87 -3.15 -18.21
C ARG A 99 2.13 -3.38 -16.73
N LEU A 100 2.77 -4.48 -16.35
CA LEU A 100 3.14 -4.76 -14.96
C LEU A 100 4.48 -4.08 -14.65
N ILE A 101 4.39 -2.91 -14.06
CA ILE A 101 5.54 -2.09 -13.70
C ILE A 101 5.94 -2.43 -12.27
N VAL A 102 7.18 -2.86 -12.09
CA VAL A 102 7.82 -3.02 -10.78
C VAL A 102 8.84 -1.90 -10.59
N ARG A 103 8.87 -1.27 -9.42
CA ARG A 103 9.87 -0.22 -9.09
C ARG A 103 10.55 -0.48 -7.75
N ASP A 104 11.75 0.08 -7.60
CA ASP A 104 12.49 0.10 -6.34
C ASP A 104 11.94 1.12 -5.33
N GLY A 105 12.55 1.19 -4.14
CA GLY A 105 12.23 2.17 -3.09
C GLY A 105 12.52 3.65 -3.45
N HIS A 106 13.05 3.93 -4.64
CA HIS A 106 13.20 5.28 -5.18
C HIS A 106 12.25 5.52 -6.37
N GLY A 107 11.40 4.55 -6.67
CA GLY A 107 10.47 4.56 -7.79
C GLY A 107 11.12 4.44 -9.17
N ARG A 108 12.38 3.98 -9.25
CA ARG A 108 13.01 3.62 -10.52
C ARG A 108 12.42 2.29 -11.00
N ARG A 109 12.02 2.25 -12.27
CA ARG A 109 11.51 1.01 -12.90
C ARG A 109 12.61 -0.05 -12.90
N ILE A 110 12.23 -1.26 -12.51
CA ILE A 110 13.06 -2.45 -12.61
C ILE A 110 12.63 -3.18 -13.88
N GLU A 111 13.56 -3.36 -14.81
CA GLU A 111 13.28 -4.06 -16.05
C GLU A 111 13.02 -5.55 -15.79
N GLY A 112 11.87 -6.00 -16.28
CA GLY A 112 11.45 -7.39 -16.18
C GLY A 112 11.83 -8.17 -17.44
N ARG A 113 11.96 -9.48 -17.30
CA ARG A 113 12.13 -10.39 -18.43
C ARG A 113 11.19 -11.58 -18.34
N LEU A 114 10.66 -11.99 -19.49
CA LEU A 114 9.88 -13.22 -19.59
C LEU A 114 10.84 -14.41 -19.59
N LYS A 115 10.63 -15.36 -18.68
CA LYS A 115 11.36 -16.62 -18.62
C LYS A 115 10.61 -17.75 -19.32
N ALA A 116 9.30 -17.77 -19.18
CA ALA A 116 8.44 -18.76 -19.81
C ALA A 116 7.01 -18.25 -19.95
N ALA A 117 6.34 -18.67 -21.01
CA ALA A 117 4.89 -18.68 -21.15
C ALA A 117 4.49 -20.12 -21.50
N ARG A 118 3.66 -20.76 -20.67
CA ARG A 118 3.34 -22.19 -20.79
C ARG A 118 1.84 -22.37 -20.83
N VAL A 119 1.36 -23.11 -21.82
CA VAL A 119 -0.06 -23.48 -21.94
C VAL A 119 -0.22 -24.90 -21.40
N ALA A 120 -1.05 -25.07 -20.37
CA ALA A 120 -1.35 -26.38 -19.80
C ALA A 120 -2.52 -27.05 -20.54
N ALA A 121 -2.28 -27.44 -21.80
CA ALA A 121 -3.24 -28.18 -22.63
C ALA A 121 -2.83 -29.65 -22.76
N ALA A 122 -3.81 -30.55 -22.85
CA ALA A 122 -3.56 -31.99 -22.97
C ALA A 122 -3.53 -32.48 -24.43
N SER A 123 -3.95 -31.64 -25.38
CA SER A 123 -4.16 -31.98 -26.79
C SER A 123 -3.67 -30.85 -27.70
N GLU A 124 -3.23 -31.20 -28.92
CA GLU A 124 -2.89 -30.24 -29.99
C GLU A 124 -4.11 -29.45 -30.48
N ARG A 125 -5.31 -29.94 -30.20
CA ARG A 125 -6.58 -29.27 -30.48
C ARG A 125 -7.41 -29.22 -29.21
N VAL A 126 -7.75 -28.00 -28.81
CA VAL A 126 -8.42 -27.66 -27.56
C VAL A 126 -9.89 -27.38 -27.86
N SER A 127 -10.82 -28.11 -27.24
CA SER A 127 -12.24 -27.81 -27.38
C SER A 127 -12.60 -26.48 -26.67
N GLY A 128 -13.77 -25.89 -26.95
CA GLY A 128 -14.20 -24.68 -26.23
C GLY A 128 -14.35 -24.89 -24.72
N ASP A 129 -14.76 -26.08 -24.28
CA ASP A 129 -14.84 -26.44 -22.86
C ASP A 129 -13.45 -26.66 -22.24
N GLU A 130 -12.53 -27.24 -22.98
CA GLU A 130 -11.14 -27.41 -22.54
C GLU A 130 -10.44 -26.05 -22.44
N LEU A 131 -10.63 -25.16 -23.41
CA LEU A 131 -10.01 -23.82 -23.44
C LEU A 131 -10.36 -23.01 -22.18
N ARG A 132 -11.62 -23.09 -21.72
CA ARG A 132 -12.09 -22.46 -20.48
C ARG A 132 -11.41 -22.99 -19.21
N ARG A 133 -10.86 -24.21 -19.26
CA ARG A 133 -10.15 -24.86 -18.14
C ARG A 133 -8.63 -24.80 -18.32
N THR A 134 -8.15 -24.52 -19.52
CA THR A 134 -6.74 -24.36 -19.83
C THR A 134 -6.21 -23.11 -19.16
N LEU A 135 -5.21 -23.29 -18.29
CA LEU A 135 -4.45 -22.20 -17.71
C LEU A 135 -3.21 -21.92 -18.55
N VAL A 136 -2.88 -20.64 -18.66
CA VAL A 136 -1.60 -20.17 -19.19
C VAL A 136 -0.79 -19.58 -18.05
N GLU A 137 0.39 -20.13 -17.83
CA GLU A 137 1.36 -19.70 -16.84
C GLU A 137 2.41 -18.78 -17.48
N TYR A 138 2.68 -17.66 -16.83
CA TYR A 138 3.70 -16.68 -17.18
C TYR A 138 4.72 -16.60 -16.06
N VAL A 139 5.99 -16.79 -16.37
CA VAL A 139 7.09 -16.63 -15.42
C VAL A 139 7.87 -15.38 -15.79
N LEU A 140 7.76 -14.34 -14.97
CA LEU A 140 8.49 -13.08 -15.11
C LEU A 140 9.59 -13.01 -14.06
N GLU A 141 10.70 -12.40 -14.41
CA GLU A 141 11.84 -12.25 -13.51
C GLU A 141 12.35 -10.80 -13.51
N TYR A 142 12.66 -10.29 -12.31
CA TYR A 142 13.17 -8.94 -12.09
C TYR A 142 14.44 -9.00 -11.21
N ASP A 143 15.45 -8.21 -11.56
CA ASP A 143 16.64 -8.02 -10.73
C ASP A 143 16.35 -6.96 -9.66
N VAL A 144 16.17 -7.41 -8.42
CA VAL A 144 15.86 -6.56 -7.27
C VAL A 144 17.06 -6.44 -6.32
N SER A 145 18.27 -6.79 -6.79
CA SER A 145 19.49 -6.83 -5.96
C SER A 145 19.85 -5.47 -5.36
N ARG A 146 19.42 -4.38 -6.02
CA ARG A 146 19.62 -2.97 -5.65
C ARG A 146 18.33 -2.26 -5.23
N ALA A 147 17.21 -2.97 -5.10
CA ALA A 147 15.91 -2.34 -4.89
C ALA A 147 15.67 -1.78 -3.47
N GLY A 148 16.54 -2.12 -2.52
CA GLY A 148 16.36 -1.78 -1.11
C GLY A 148 15.25 -2.61 -0.45
N ARG A 149 14.56 -2.02 0.54
CA ARG A 149 13.54 -2.69 1.37
C ARG A 149 12.12 -2.65 0.76
N TYR A 150 11.91 -1.81 -0.26
CA TYR A 150 10.58 -1.54 -0.79
C TYR A 150 10.52 -1.90 -2.27
N LEU A 151 9.44 -2.56 -2.67
CA LEU A 151 9.06 -2.75 -4.06
C LEU A 151 7.66 -2.22 -4.26
N SER A 152 7.44 -1.49 -5.35
CA SER A 152 6.10 -1.10 -5.76
C SER A 152 5.70 -1.82 -7.04
N PHE A 153 4.42 -2.13 -7.12
CA PHE A 153 3.78 -2.82 -8.24
C PHE A 153 2.66 -1.93 -8.75
N GLN A 154 2.62 -1.75 -10.06
CA GLN A 154 1.57 -1.00 -10.74
C GLN A 154 1.15 -1.76 -11.98
N GLN A 155 -0.14 -1.75 -12.26
CA GLN A 155 -0.64 -2.11 -13.58
C GLN A 155 -0.94 -0.83 -14.36
N ARG A 156 -0.18 -0.54 -15.42
CA ARG A 156 -0.42 0.63 -16.27
C ARG A 156 -1.85 0.59 -16.84
N PRO A 157 -2.59 1.72 -16.80
CA PRO A 157 -3.88 1.82 -17.47
C PRO A 157 -3.80 1.47 -18.96
N THR A 158 -4.90 0.96 -19.50
CA THR A 158 -5.04 0.70 -20.94
C THR A 158 -5.63 1.90 -21.63
N ASP A 159 -4.95 2.40 -22.65
CA ASP A 159 -5.37 3.60 -23.39
C ASP A 159 -6.43 3.29 -24.49
N GLY A 160 -6.95 2.06 -24.56
CA GLY A 160 -7.85 1.59 -25.62
C GLY A 160 -9.29 1.36 -25.15
N ALA A 161 -10.25 2.04 -25.80
CA ALA A 161 -11.68 1.72 -25.70
C ALA A 161 -11.94 0.33 -26.31
N GLY A 162 -11.97 -0.71 -25.48
CA GLY A 162 -12.23 -2.10 -25.90
C GLY A 162 -11.30 -3.16 -25.31
N ALA A 163 -10.23 -2.78 -24.61
CA ALA A 163 -9.43 -3.74 -23.85
C ALA A 163 -10.24 -4.26 -22.65
N LEU A 164 -10.25 -5.58 -22.43
CA LEU A 164 -10.85 -6.14 -21.22
C LEU A 164 -10.15 -5.56 -19.99
N GLY A 165 -10.96 -5.15 -19.00
CA GLY A 165 -10.45 -4.87 -17.67
C GLY A 165 -9.61 -6.06 -17.21
N THR A 166 -8.37 -5.83 -16.78
CA THR A 166 -7.52 -6.90 -16.25
C THR A 166 -7.27 -6.62 -14.78
N ARG A 167 -7.52 -7.61 -13.93
CA ARG A 167 -7.15 -7.61 -12.51
C ARG A 167 -5.98 -8.56 -12.31
N ILE A 168 -4.94 -8.12 -11.60
CA ILE A 168 -3.79 -8.96 -11.24
C ILE A 168 -3.76 -9.11 -9.72
N ALA A 169 -3.92 -10.32 -9.21
CA ALA A 169 -3.78 -10.65 -7.79
C ALA A 169 -2.46 -11.40 -7.57
N ILE A 170 -1.58 -10.88 -6.72
CA ILE A 170 -0.26 -11.46 -6.47
C ILE A 170 -0.03 -11.62 -4.97
N ALA A 171 0.32 -12.83 -4.54
CA ALA A 171 0.85 -13.06 -3.19
C ALA A 171 2.39 -13.03 -3.25
N VAL A 172 3.02 -12.01 -2.67
CA VAL A 172 4.48 -11.83 -2.66
C VAL A 172 5.06 -12.29 -1.33
N ARG A 173 6.07 -13.16 -1.36
CA ARG A 173 6.77 -13.69 -0.19
C ARG A 173 8.29 -13.60 -0.35
N SER A 174 8.98 -13.44 0.78
CA SER A 174 10.45 -13.57 0.84
C SER A 174 10.81 -15.02 1.18
N ALA A 175 11.78 -15.60 0.47
CA ALA A 175 12.22 -16.98 0.69
C ALA A 175 12.76 -17.24 2.13
N GLY A 176 13.22 -16.19 2.81
CA GLY A 176 13.80 -16.26 4.16
C GLY A 176 12.83 -16.34 5.34
N GLY A 177 11.52 -16.53 5.10
CA GLY A 177 10.51 -16.71 6.16
C GLY A 177 9.79 -15.43 6.60
N GLY A 178 9.54 -14.49 5.69
CA GLY A 178 8.72 -13.30 5.96
C GLY A 178 7.22 -13.52 5.72
N GLY A 179 6.37 -12.62 6.22
CA GLY A 179 4.94 -12.61 5.94
C GLY A 179 4.63 -12.49 4.44
N THR A 180 3.45 -12.99 4.04
CA THR A 180 2.94 -12.86 2.67
C THR A 180 2.27 -11.51 2.50
N ASN A 181 2.64 -10.77 1.46
CA ASN A 181 1.97 -9.53 1.07
C ASN A 181 1.00 -9.84 -0.08
N GLU A 182 -0.28 -9.57 0.11
CA GLU A 182 -1.28 -9.73 -0.95
C GLU A 182 -1.51 -8.40 -1.68
N LEU A 183 -1.37 -8.42 -3.00
CA LEU A 183 -1.51 -7.26 -3.86
C LEU A 183 -2.65 -7.49 -4.83
N THR A 184 -3.47 -6.46 -5.06
CA THR A 184 -4.44 -6.44 -6.16
C THR A 184 -4.17 -5.22 -7.03
N LEU A 185 -3.80 -5.45 -8.28
CA LEU A 185 -3.65 -4.41 -9.29
C LEU A 185 -4.83 -4.42 -10.24
N THR A 186 -5.22 -3.24 -10.70
CA THR A 186 -6.37 -3.02 -11.58
C THR A 186 -5.95 -2.16 -12.78
N THR A 187 -6.76 -2.21 -13.85
CA THR A 187 -6.63 -1.32 -15.00
C THR A 187 -6.77 0.17 -14.67
N GLY A 188 -7.22 0.52 -13.46
CA GLY A 188 -7.28 1.91 -12.99
C GLY A 188 -5.91 2.52 -12.67
N GLY A 189 -4.82 1.74 -12.67
CA GLY A 189 -3.48 2.28 -12.44
C GLY A 189 -3.03 2.35 -10.99
N ASN A 190 -3.70 1.64 -10.08
CA ASN A 190 -3.34 1.64 -8.66
C ASN A 190 -1.93 1.08 -8.42
N VAL A 191 -1.32 1.53 -7.32
CA VAL A 191 0.04 1.17 -6.92
C VAL A 191 -0.03 0.46 -5.58
N GLU A 192 0.59 -0.71 -5.53
CA GLU A 192 0.71 -1.53 -4.34
C GLU A 192 2.18 -1.57 -3.91
N VAL A 193 2.46 -1.50 -2.61
CA VAL A 193 3.84 -1.53 -2.10
C VAL A 193 4.04 -2.69 -1.16
N VAL A 194 5.11 -3.44 -1.41
CA VAL A 194 5.59 -4.52 -0.57
C VAL A 194 6.81 -4.03 0.19
N THR A 195 6.78 -4.22 1.50
CA THR A 195 7.98 -4.15 2.32
C THR A 195 8.55 -5.55 2.41
N TRP A 196 9.83 -5.71 2.08
CA TRP A 196 10.53 -6.97 2.26
C TRP A 196 11.83 -6.73 2.99
N GLU A 197 12.13 -7.58 3.96
CA GLU A 197 13.40 -7.54 4.65
C GLU A 197 14.38 -8.46 3.94
N ARG A 198 15.49 -7.88 3.48
CA ARG A 198 16.66 -8.68 3.13
C ARG A 198 17.23 -9.19 4.44
N ARG A 199 16.97 -10.46 4.76
CA ARG A 199 17.67 -11.11 5.87
C ARG A 199 19.16 -10.99 5.56
N PRO A 200 19.99 -10.40 6.45
CA PRO A 200 21.43 -10.50 6.28
C PRO A 200 21.79 -11.99 6.19
N PRO A 201 22.81 -12.37 5.39
CA PRO A 201 23.28 -13.76 5.37
C PRO A 201 23.54 -14.18 6.82
N ALA A 202 22.91 -15.27 7.25
CA ALA A 202 22.81 -15.66 8.64
C ALA A 202 24.18 -15.65 9.33
N GLY A 203 24.40 -14.69 10.22
CA GLY A 203 25.17 -14.95 11.44
C GLY A 203 24.30 -15.81 12.35
N ASN A 204 24.91 -16.76 13.05
CA ASN A 204 24.26 -17.78 13.88
C ASN A 204 23.47 -17.18 15.06
N ASP A 205 22.30 -16.59 14.83
CA ASP A 205 21.39 -16.20 15.90
C ASP A 205 19.97 -16.72 15.64
N ASP A 206 19.44 -17.37 16.66
CA ASP A 206 18.19 -18.12 16.69
C ASP A 206 16.96 -17.31 16.21
N PRO A 207 15.93 -17.98 15.64
CA PRO A 207 14.70 -17.31 15.23
C PRO A 207 13.89 -16.80 16.44
N PRO A 208 13.28 -15.60 16.36
CA PRO A 208 12.38 -15.12 17.40
C PRO A 208 11.10 -15.96 17.43
N ALA A 209 10.65 -16.29 18.64
CA ALA A 209 9.42 -17.06 18.86
C ALA A 209 8.18 -16.25 18.44
N VAL A 210 7.36 -16.83 17.56
CA VAL A 210 6.04 -16.32 17.19
C VAL A 210 5.06 -16.65 18.32
N GLY A 211 4.53 -15.63 18.99
CA GLY A 211 3.43 -15.78 19.95
C GLY A 211 2.08 -16.03 19.26
N PRO A 212 1.10 -16.64 19.93
CA PRO A 212 -0.18 -16.99 19.33
C PRO A 212 -1.03 -15.75 19.02
N VAL A 213 -1.63 -15.74 17.82
CA VAL A 213 -2.63 -14.76 17.38
C VAL A 213 -3.96 -15.11 18.06
N ALA A 214 -4.52 -14.17 18.83
CA ALA A 214 -5.84 -14.35 19.42
C ALA A 214 -6.93 -13.96 18.42
N ASP A 215 -7.78 -14.92 18.07
CA ASP A 215 -9.01 -14.71 17.31
C ASP A 215 -10.08 -14.10 18.23
N THR A 216 -10.42 -12.82 18.03
CA THR A 216 -11.64 -12.24 18.60
C THR A 216 -12.23 -11.24 17.60
N PRO A 217 -13.52 -11.37 17.21
CA PRO A 217 -14.14 -10.45 16.27
C PRO A 217 -14.33 -9.06 16.90
N PRO A 218 -14.18 -7.95 16.15
CA PRO A 218 -14.33 -6.62 16.71
C PRO A 218 -15.81 -6.30 16.97
N GLU A 219 -16.16 -6.05 18.23
CA GLU A 219 -17.39 -5.37 18.60
C GLU A 219 -17.32 -3.89 18.15
N THR A 220 -18.42 -3.37 17.62
CA THR A 220 -18.58 -1.95 17.28
C THR A 220 -18.45 -1.06 18.53
N PRO A 221 -17.50 -0.10 18.61
CA PRO A 221 -17.42 0.79 19.75
C PRO A 221 -18.24 2.06 19.51
N SER A 222 -19.43 2.11 20.13
CA SER A 222 -20.08 3.38 20.47
C SER A 222 -19.76 3.67 21.94
N SER A 223 -19.16 4.84 22.20
CA SER A 223 -18.70 5.34 23.51
C SER A 223 -17.51 4.60 24.17
N TRP A 224 -16.56 5.39 24.67
CA TRP A 224 -15.24 4.99 25.15
C TRP A 224 -15.27 4.41 26.58
N HIS A 225 -14.53 3.31 26.80
CA HIS A 225 -14.13 2.80 28.11
C HIS A 225 -12.62 2.47 28.11
N PRO A 226 -11.82 2.93 29.09
CA PRO A 226 -10.41 2.58 29.18
C PRO A 226 -10.23 1.28 29.99
N ALA A 227 -10.30 0.12 29.35
CA ALA A 227 -9.88 -1.13 29.97
C ALA A 227 -9.16 -2.02 28.94
N GLY A 228 -7.88 -2.33 29.18
CA GLY A 228 -7.12 -3.28 28.38
C GLY A 228 -5.63 -2.97 28.30
N ALA A 229 -4.80 -3.98 28.49
CA ALA A 229 -3.35 -3.89 28.63
C ALA A 229 -2.60 -3.54 27.33
N HIS A 230 -1.45 -2.91 27.58
CA HIS A 230 -0.50 -2.22 26.72
C HIS A 230 0.03 -2.99 25.49
N ALA A 231 -0.31 -2.50 24.29
CA ALA A 231 0.56 -2.59 23.12
C ALA A 231 1.23 -1.21 22.91
N PRO A 232 2.55 -1.14 22.66
CA PRO A 232 3.21 0.12 22.33
C PRO A 232 2.64 0.68 21.02
N CYS A 233 2.39 1.99 20.99
CA CYS A 233 1.84 2.66 19.81
C CYS A 233 2.84 2.66 18.65
N ASP A 234 2.67 1.73 17.71
CA ASP A 234 3.47 1.70 16.50
C ASP A 234 2.89 2.64 15.42
N ARG A 235 3.14 3.94 15.61
CA ARG A 235 2.77 4.99 14.63
C ARG A 235 3.39 4.71 13.26
N ARG A 236 4.60 4.12 13.23
CA ARG A 236 5.29 3.79 11.98
C ARG A 236 4.49 2.74 11.22
N ALA A 237 4.11 1.65 11.87
CA ALA A 237 3.28 0.62 11.27
C ALA A 237 1.98 1.23 10.74
N PHE A 238 1.24 2.00 11.55
CA PHE A 238 -0.02 2.62 11.12
C PHE A 238 0.13 3.46 9.85
N VAL A 239 1.14 4.33 9.78
CA VAL A 239 1.36 5.23 8.64
C VAL A 239 1.85 4.48 7.39
N LEU A 240 2.57 3.37 7.58
CA LEU A 240 3.10 2.56 6.48
C LEU A 240 2.11 1.50 5.97
N THR A 241 1.16 1.05 6.80
CA THR A 241 0.10 0.13 6.39
C THR A 241 -0.76 0.78 5.31
N ASP A 242 -0.87 0.14 4.14
CA ASP A 242 -1.65 0.66 3.01
C ASP A 242 -1.32 2.11 2.62
N ALA A 243 -0.07 2.54 2.85
CA ALA A 243 0.39 3.92 2.72
C ALA A 243 0.11 4.60 1.37
N PHE A 244 -0.18 3.81 0.34
CA PHE A 244 -0.42 4.27 -1.04
C PHE A 244 -1.86 4.04 -1.51
N LYS A 245 -2.68 3.35 -0.70
CA LYS A 245 -4.09 3.09 -1.02
C LYS A 245 -5.01 4.14 -0.41
N THR A 246 -4.67 4.62 0.78
CA THR A 246 -5.55 5.48 1.56
C THR A 246 -4.82 6.67 2.15
N LEU A 247 -5.57 7.76 2.32
CA LEU A 247 -5.16 8.87 3.17
C LEU A 247 -5.20 8.40 4.63
N ARG A 248 -4.25 8.85 5.46
CA ARG A 248 -4.25 8.58 6.91
C ARG A 248 -4.06 9.84 7.74
N GLY A 249 -4.74 9.91 8.88
CA GLY A 249 -4.58 10.95 9.89
C GLY A 249 -3.88 10.43 11.15
N VAL A 250 -3.16 11.31 11.84
CA VAL A 250 -2.66 11.06 13.19
C VAL A 250 -2.94 12.29 14.03
N VAL A 251 -3.66 12.13 15.14
CA VAL A 251 -3.96 13.19 16.10
C VAL A 251 -3.18 12.88 17.36
N ALA A 252 -2.14 13.64 17.67
CA ALA A 252 -1.34 13.49 18.87
C ALA A 252 -1.67 14.61 19.86
N ILE A 253 -2.05 14.24 21.08
CA ILE A 253 -2.36 15.15 22.18
C ILE A 253 -1.28 14.94 23.24
N GLU A 254 -0.46 15.96 23.41
CA GLU A 254 0.66 16.05 24.35
C GLU A 254 0.36 17.18 25.34
N ASP A 255 1.04 17.22 26.49
CA ASP A 255 0.72 18.18 27.56
C ASP A 255 0.81 19.65 27.09
N GLU A 256 1.74 19.95 26.19
CA GLU A 256 2.02 21.31 25.72
C GLU A 256 1.57 21.57 24.28
N LYS A 257 1.02 20.57 23.57
CA LYS A 257 0.55 20.75 22.19
C LYS A 257 -0.41 19.69 21.70
N VAL A 258 -1.24 20.09 20.74
CA VAL A 258 -1.95 19.16 19.84
C VAL A 258 -1.28 19.18 18.47
N ARG A 259 -1.01 18.00 17.91
CA ARG A 259 -0.50 17.83 16.55
C ARG A 259 -1.46 17.01 15.73
N VAL A 260 -1.88 17.52 14.59
CA VAL A 260 -2.62 16.78 13.57
C VAL A 260 -1.72 16.59 12.35
N SER A 261 -1.45 15.34 11.99
CA SER A 261 -0.63 14.96 10.83
C SER A 261 -1.48 14.19 9.82
N VAL A 262 -1.33 14.51 8.55
CA VAL A 262 -2.09 13.92 7.45
C VAL A 262 -1.12 13.39 6.41
N TYR A 263 -1.25 12.12 6.06
CA TYR A 263 -0.43 11.46 5.05
C TYR A 263 -1.33 11.17 3.85
N VAL A 264 -1.02 11.77 2.71
CA VAL A 264 -1.82 11.62 1.49
C VAL A 264 -0.93 11.08 0.38
N PRO A 265 -1.28 9.95 -0.26
CA PRO A 265 -0.59 9.50 -1.47
C PRO A 265 -0.59 10.60 -2.53
N ALA A 266 0.55 10.87 -3.16
CA ALA A 266 0.63 11.92 -4.18
C ALA A 266 -0.40 11.73 -5.31
N PRO A 267 -0.71 10.50 -5.79
CA PRO A 267 -1.77 10.32 -6.78
C PRO A 267 -3.17 10.68 -6.30
N MET A 268 -3.42 10.58 -5.00
CA MET A 268 -4.70 10.94 -4.42
C MET A 268 -4.88 12.47 -4.37
N ILE A 269 -3.81 13.25 -4.29
CA ILE A 269 -3.87 14.72 -4.29
C ILE A 269 -4.57 15.24 -5.55
N GLU A 270 -4.35 14.59 -6.71
CA GLU A 270 -4.94 14.98 -7.99
C GLU A 270 -6.47 14.89 -8.04
N THR A 271 -7.08 14.18 -7.08
CA THR A 271 -8.54 14.12 -6.93
C THR A 271 -9.13 15.41 -6.35
N TRP A 272 -8.30 16.28 -5.76
CA TRP A 272 -8.70 17.61 -5.28
C TRP A 272 -8.02 18.74 -6.06
N MET A 273 -6.75 18.57 -6.43
CA MET A 273 -5.99 19.60 -7.15
C MET A 273 -4.92 18.99 -8.06
N PRO A 274 -4.77 19.47 -9.32
CA PRO A 274 -3.75 18.97 -10.23
C PRO A 274 -2.34 19.16 -9.67
N LEU A 275 -1.43 18.20 -9.89
CA LEU A 275 -0.01 18.34 -9.57
C LEU A 275 0.78 18.54 -10.86
N PRO A 276 1.17 19.80 -11.20
CA PRO A 276 2.01 20.06 -12.36
C PRO A 276 3.33 19.32 -12.23
N ARG A 277 3.69 18.58 -13.27
CA ARG A 277 4.91 17.77 -13.35
C ARG A 277 5.52 17.92 -14.73
N ALA A 278 6.80 18.25 -14.80
CA ALA A 278 7.56 18.22 -16.05
C ALA A 278 7.70 16.78 -16.58
N GLU A 279 7.93 15.83 -15.67
CA GLU A 279 7.95 14.40 -15.97
C GLU A 279 6.81 13.67 -15.27
N ARG A 280 5.97 12.96 -16.05
CA ARG A 280 4.75 12.29 -15.55
C ARG A 280 4.96 11.43 -14.31
N ASP A 281 6.09 10.73 -14.20
CA ASP A 281 6.30 9.73 -13.14
C ASP A 281 7.06 10.26 -11.92
N PHE A 282 7.48 11.53 -11.93
CA PHE A 282 8.34 12.09 -10.88
C PHE A 282 7.87 13.48 -10.43
N LEU A 283 8.32 13.86 -9.24
CA LEU A 283 8.16 15.18 -8.65
C LEU A 283 9.55 15.71 -8.33
N ASP A 284 9.97 16.78 -8.99
CA ASP A 284 11.22 17.48 -8.68
C ASP A 284 11.06 18.34 -7.42
N PRO A 285 12.15 18.63 -6.68
CA PRO A 285 12.08 19.41 -5.43
C PRO A 285 11.29 20.72 -5.54
N ALA A 286 11.51 21.49 -6.62
CA ALA A 286 10.77 22.75 -6.84
C ALA A 286 9.26 22.54 -7.02
N GLU A 287 8.86 21.44 -7.67
CA GLU A 287 7.44 21.07 -7.84
C GLU A 287 6.83 20.62 -6.51
N GLN A 288 7.61 19.91 -5.69
CA GLN A 288 7.22 19.50 -4.35
C GLN A 288 6.97 20.71 -3.45
N ASP A 289 7.86 21.70 -3.43
CA ASP A 289 7.73 22.89 -2.60
C ASP A 289 6.49 23.71 -3.00
N ALA A 290 6.30 23.92 -4.30
CA ALA A 290 5.14 24.64 -4.83
C ALA A 290 3.81 23.94 -4.49
N ALA A 291 3.77 22.60 -4.62
CA ALA A 291 2.60 21.81 -4.28
C ALA A 291 2.35 21.74 -2.76
N ALA A 292 3.41 21.64 -1.96
CA ALA A 292 3.33 21.49 -0.51
C ALA A 292 2.65 22.68 0.14
N ALA A 293 3.04 23.91 -0.19
CA ALA A 293 2.43 25.12 0.37
C ALA A 293 0.93 25.21 0.05
N ARG A 294 0.55 24.90 -1.20
CA ARG A 294 -0.86 24.92 -1.63
C ARG A 294 -1.69 23.85 -0.94
N PHE A 295 -1.14 22.64 -0.81
CA PHE A 295 -1.84 21.52 -0.17
C PHE A 295 -1.92 21.69 1.36
N ALA A 296 -0.90 22.26 1.99
CA ALA A 296 -0.93 22.63 3.40
C ALA A 296 -2.13 23.52 3.73
N ARG A 297 -2.32 24.59 2.93
CA ARG A 297 -3.45 25.51 3.06
C ARG A 297 -4.78 24.80 2.83
N PHE A 298 -4.85 23.97 1.80
CA PHE A 298 -6.04 23.19 1.48
C PHE A 298 -6.47 22.26 2.63
N CYS A 299 -5.51 21.59 3.28
CA CYS A 299 -5.75 20.77 4.47
C CYS A 299 -6.15 21.61 5.69
N ALA A 300 -5.46 22.72 5.94
CA ALA A 300 -5.77 23.66 7.03
C ALA A 300 -7.21 24.19 6.99
N GLU A 301 -7.76 24.42 5.79
CA GLU A 301 -9.15 24.87 5.62
C GLU A 301 -10.19 23.76 5.88
N ARG A 302 -9.79 22.49 5.74
CA ARG A 302 -10.67 21.32 5.74
C ARG A 302 -10.53 20.43 6.96
N ILE A 303 -9.49 20.63 7.76
CA ILE A 303 -9.32 19.98 9.05
C ILE A 303 -9.35 21.05 10.11
N ARG A 304 -10.44 21.06 10.89
CA ARG A 304 -10.66 22.07 11.93
C ARG A 304 -10.47 21.44 13.29
N LEU A 305 -9.82 22.18 14.18
CA LEU A 305 -9.59 21.78 15.56
C LEU A 305 -10.47 22.64 16.49
N CYS A 306 -11.17 22.02 17.43
CA CYS A 306 -11.75 22.68 18.61
C CYS A 306 -10.97 22.17 19.83
N ILE A 307 -10.32 23.06 20.58
CA ILE A 307 -9.62 22.74 21.84
C ILE A 307 -10.39 23.45 22.95
N ASP A 308 -10.92 22.70 23.91
CA ASP A 308 -11.67 23.23 25.06
C ASP A 308 -12.78 24.22 24.68
N GLY A 309 -13.50 23.96 23.59
CA GLY A 309 -14.56 24.83 23.09
C GLY A 309 -14.09 25.97 22.18
N SER A 310 -12.79 26.20 22.08
CA SER A 310 -12.18 27.28 21.30
C SER A 310 -11.61 26.77 19.97
N ARG A 311 -11.76 27.57 18.90
CA ARG A 311 -11.17 27.28 17.59
C ARG A 311 -9.87 28.05 17.44
N PRO A 312 -8.70 27.43 17.67
CA PRO A 312 -7.42 28.10 17.48
C PRO A 312 -7.24 28.46 16.00
N ALA A 313 -6.67 29.64 15.75
CA ALA A 313 -6.35 30.06 14.39
C ALA A 313 -5.07 29.36 13.91
N LEU A 314 -5.11 28.85 12.68
CA LEU A 314 -3.90 28.47 11.95
C LEU A 314 -3.29 29.73 11.33
N VAL A 315 -2.02 30.02 11.63
CA VAL A 315 -1.31 31.13 11.00
C VAL A 315 -0.57 30.58 9.77
N GLY A 316 -0.96 31.04 8.58
CA GLY A 316 -0.30 30.68 7.32
C GLY A 316 1.07 31.36 7.22
N GLY A 317 2.08 30.61 6.80
CA GLY A 317 3.42 31.13 6.58
C GLY A 317 3.68 31.53 5.14
N ASP A 318 4.42 32.64 4.97
CA ASP A 318 5.06 32.96 3.70
C ASP A 318 6.29 32.05 3.50
N ASN A 319 6.10 31.06 2.63
CA ASN A 319 6.98 30.36 1.68
C ASN A 319 8.52 30.26 1.82
N ASP A 320 9.18 30.63 2.91
CA ASP A 320 10.60 30.29 3.09
C ASP A 320 10.79 29.09 4.03
N ALA A 321 11.53 28.11 3.53
CA ALA A 321 11.97 26.96 4.30
C ALA A 321 12.61 27.42 5.62
N SER A 322 12.34 26.68 6.69
CA SER A 322 12.82 26.84 8.08
C SER A 322 11.91 27.69 8.98
N ASP A 323 11.24 27.01 9.90
CA ASP A 323 10.65 27.52 11.14
C ASP A 323 9.81 28.81 11.06
N LEU A 324 8.52 28.60 10.84
CA LEU A 324 7.51 29.63 10.97
C LEU A 324 7.17 29.91 12.46
N ILE A 325 7.48 31.11 12.93
CA ILE A 325 6.96 31.69 14.19
C ILE A 325 6.61 33.15 13.92
N LEU A 326 5.32 33.49 13.75
CA LEU A 326 4.82 34.86 13.94
C LEU A 326 3.33 34.83 14.37
N GLY A 327 3.00 35.57 15.42
CA GLY A 327 1.65 35.78 15.95
C GLY A 327 1.62 35.83 17.47
N ASP A 328 0.90 36.79 18.04
CA ASP A 328 0.84 37.12 19.47
C ASP A 328 -0.02 36.10 20.28
N ARG A 329 0.30 35.96 21.57
CA ARG A 329 -0.21 34.99 22.58
C ARG A 329 -1.73 34.77 22.46
N ALA A 330 -2.24 33.59 22.08
CA ALA A 330 -2.56 32.53 23.05
C ALA A 330 -2.91 31.14 22.47
N THR A 331 -2.92 30.91 21.15
CA THR A 331 -3.12 29.55 20.57
C THR A 331 -2.78 29.59 19.06
N ASN A 332 -1.54 29.94 18.72
CA ASN A 332 -1.13 30.00 17.31
C ASN A 332 -0.77 28.62 16.80
N GLY A 333 -1.48 28.17 15.77
CA GLY A 333 -1.17 26.94 15.09
C GLY A 333 -0.14 27.14 13.97
N LYS A 334 0.81 26.21 13.84
CA LYS A 334 1.77 26.12 12.73
C LYS A 334 1.31 25.08 11.74
N VAL A 335 1.45 25.36 10.44
CA VAL A 335 1.23 24.36 9.38
C VAL A 335 2.50 24.19 8.57
N ALA A 336 2.92 22.95 8.37
CA ALA A 336 4.01 22.59 7.48
C ALA A 336 3.56 21.44 6.58
N ALA A 337 4.05 21.41 5.35
CA ALA A 337 3.87 20.26 4.48
C ALA A 337 5.15 19.87 3.79
N ARG A 338 5.30 18.57 3.54
CA ARG A 338 6.50 18.01 2.95
C ARG A 338 6.21 16.73 2.20
N PHE A 339 6.83 16.55 1.04
CA PHE A 339 6.79 15.27 0.35
C PHE A 339 7.78 14.27 0.95
N LEU A 340 7.34 13.02 1.01
CA LEU A 340 7.99 11.89 1.66
C LEU A 340 8.18 10.77 0.63
N ASN A 341 9.34 10.11 0.67
CA ASN A 341 9.57 8.88 -0.07
C ASN A 341 8.91 7.67 0.62
N VAL A 342 8.94 6.52 -0.05
CA VAL A 342 8.49 5.25 0.52
C VAL A 342 9.41 4.85 1.68
N GLY A 343 8.83 4.76 2.88
CA GLY A 343 9.53 4.44 4.12
C GLY A 343 9.90 5.65 4.99
N ASP A 344 9.85 6.86 4.45
CA ASP A 344 10.04 8.07 5.24
C ASP A 344 8.85 8.24 6.21
N ILE A 345 9.17 8.46 7.48
CA ILE A 345 8.22 8.90 8.51
C ILE A 345 8.89 9.96 9.36
N GLU A 346 8.10 10.85 9.96
CA GLU A 346 8.64 11.79 10.92
C GLU A 346 8.85 11.17 12.32
N PRO A 347 9.86 11.64 13.09
CA PRO A 347 10.74 12.80 12.82
C PRO A 347 12.01 12.47 12.00
N GLU A 348 12.11 11.29 11.39
CA GLU A 348 13.36 10.74 10.81
C GLU A 348 13.83 11.44 9.52
N VAL A 349 13.06 12.38 8.97
CA VAL A 349 13.34 13.00 7.66
C VAL A 349 14.15 14.29 7.83
N THR A 350 15.47 14.15 7.93
CA THR A 350 16.43 15.27 8.00
C THR A 350 17.14 15.56 6.67
N ALA A 351 17.03 14.67 5.68
CA ALA A 351 17.68 14.82 4.38
C ALA A 351 17.10 16.00 3.57
N ALA A 352 17.87 16.55 2.63
CA ALA A 352 17.35 17.54 1.68
C ALA A 352 16.26 16.93 0.78
N PRO A 353 15.29 17.72 0.27
CA PRO A 353 14.31 17.24 -0.69
C PRO A 353 15.00 16.63 -1.92
N ALA A 354 14.72 15.36 -2.17
CA ALA A 354 15.19 14.64 -3.35
C ALA A 354 14.08 14.59 -4.40
N ARG A 355 14.42 14.32 -5.65
CA ARG A 355 13.42 13.96 -6.67
C ARG A 355 12.70 12.68 -6.23
N LEU A 356 11.37 12.69 -6.25
CA LEU A 356 10.54 11.59 -5.76
C LEU A 356 9.73 10.97 -6.89
N SER A 357 9.45 9.68 -6.78
CA SER A 357 8.46 9.03 -7.63
C SER A 357 7.06 9.48 -7.23
N TYR A 358 6.29 9.95 -8.21
CA TYR A 358 4.90 10.34 -8.01
C TYR A 358 4.04 9.18 -7.47
N TRP A 359 4.32 7.96 -7.94
CA TRP A 359 3.51 6.77 -7.66
C TRP A 359 3.69 6.22 -6.23
N THR A 360 4.81 6.53 -5.61
CA THR A 360 5.23 5.98 -4.31
C THR A 360 5.62 7.05 -3.31
N SER A 361 5.29 8.31 -3.60
CA SER A 361 5.47 9.42 -2.67
C SER A 361 4.16 9.76 -1.97
N ARG A 362 4.31 10.42 -0.83
CA ARG A 362 3.21 10.96 -0.05
C ARG A 362 3.51 12.42 0.27
N ILE A 363 2.49 13.21 0.50
CA ILE A 363 2.64 14.46 1.22
C ILE A 363 2.25 14.22 2.69
N LEU A 364 3.09 14.69 3.60
CA LEU A 364 2.74 14.90 4.99
C LEU A 364 2.33 16.36 5.16
N VAL A 365 1.14 16.61 5.69
CA VAL A 365 0.74 17.92 6.22
C VAL A 365 0.65 17.81 7.73
N ARG A 366 1.38 18.68 8.43
CA ARG A 366 1.39 18.79 9.88
C ARG A 366 0.80 20.12 10.30
N MET A 367 -0.14 20.06 11.23
CA MET A 367 -0.70 21.20 11.96
C MET A 367 -0.36 21.02 13.44
N GLU A 368 0.32 21.98 14.06
CA GLU A 368 0.68 21.95 15.48
C GLU A 368 0.09 23.15 16.20
N TYR A 369 -0.50 22.94 17.37
CA TYR A 369 -1.14 23.97 18.18
C TYR A 369 -0.58 23.90 19.59
N ALA A 370 0.04 24.98 20.06
CA ALA A 370 0.54 25.04 21.43
C ALA A 370 -0.62 25.07 22.44
N LEU A 371 -0.45 24.37 23.55
CA LEU A 371 -1.39 24.28 24.66
C LEU A 371 -0.78 24.89 25.91
N HIS A 372 -1.46 25.90 26.46
CA HIS A 372 -1.18 26.40 27.80
C HIS A 372 -2.51 26.93 28.39
N PRO A 373 -3.21 26.20 29.27
CA PRO A 373 -2.88 24.90 29.91
C PRO A 373 -3.05 23.66 28.98
N PRO A 374 -2.74 22.43 29.43
CA PRO A 374 -3.08 21.20 28.72
C PRO A 374 -4.57 21.13 28.37
N ALA A 375 -4.90 20.48 27.26
CA ALA A 375 -6.27 20.38 26.79
C ALA A 375 -7.07 19.36 27.59
N ASP A 376 -8.31 19.71 27.92
CA ASP A 376 -9.28 18.79 28.53
C ASP A 376 -10.12 18.10 27.47
N ARG A 377 -10.30 18.77 26.32
CA ARG A 377 -11.10 18.30 25.20
C ARG A 377 -10.49 18.73 23.88
N VAL A 378 -10.42 17.79 22.94
CA VAL A 378 -9.97 18.03 21.57
C VAL A 378 -10.97 17.40 20.61
N ASP A 379 -11.59 18.22 19.77
CA ASP A 379 -12.42 17.78 18.65
C ASP A 379 -11.72 18.11 17.33
N VAL A 380 -11.58 17.12 16.45
CA VAL A 380 -11.06 17.29 15.10
C VAL A 380 -12.19 17.05 14.13
N GLU A 381 -12.60 18.07 13.38
CA GLU A 381 -13.54 17.97 12.27
C GLU A 381 -12.76 17.81 10.96
N TRP A 382 -13.11 16.80 10.19
CA TRP A 382 -12.42 16.40 8.97
C TRP A 382 -13.35 16.51 7.76
N THR A 383 -12.93 17.22 6.72
CA THR A 383 -13.73 17.40 5.50
C THR A 383 -12.94 17.13 4.20
N LEU A 384 -11.79 16.45 4.29
CA LEU A 384 -11.03 15.98 3.11
C LEU A 384 -11.67 14.73 2.49
N PHE A 385 -12.93 14.84 2.07
CA PHE A 385 -13.65 13.78 1.39
C PHE A 385 -13.95 14.17 -0.06
N ASN A 386 -14.05 13.16 -0.93
CA ASN A 386 -14.53 13.27 -2.30
C ASN A 386 -14.99 11.89 -2.81
N SER A 387 -15.21 11.73 -4.11
CA SER A 387 -15.63 10.46 -4.70
C SER A 387 -14.59 9.33 -4.59
N VAL A 388 -13.33 9.65 -4.29
CA VAL A 388 -12.24 8.69 -4.11
C VAL A 388 -11.96 8.45 -2.62
N VAL A 389 -12.04 9.50 -1.79
CA VAL A 389 -11.78 9.45 -0.34
C VAL A 389 -13.10 9.59 0.40
N VAL A 390 -13.69 8.45 0.73
CA VAL A 390 -14.96 8.36 1.48
C VAL A 390 -14.74 8.06 2.97
N VAL A 391 -13.61 7.43 3.30
CA VAL A 391 -13.19 7.06 4.65
C VAL A 391 -11.70 7.32 4.78
N ALA A 392 -11.25 7.79 5.94
CA ALA A 392 -9.86 7.97 6.29
C ALA A 392 -9.59 7.41 7.69
N PRO A 393 -8.66 6.44 7.83
CA PRO A 393 -8.19 5.99 9.13
C PRO A 393 -7.44 7.10 9.86
N VAL A 394 -7.71 7.26 11.15
CA VAL A 394 -7.08 8.23 12.05
C VAL A 394 -6.56 7.52 13.29
N LEU A 395 -5.27 7.65 13.57
CA LEU A 395 -4.65 7.22 14.81
C LEU A 395 -4.68 8.36 15.82
N LEU A 396 -5.53 8.26 16.83
CA LEU A 396 -5.54 9.17 17.98
C LEU A 396 -4.50 8.70 19.00
N VAL A 397 -3.59 9.56 19.43
CA VAL A 397 -2.53 9.29 20.40
C VAL A 397 -2.62 10.29 21.54
N ALA A 398 -2.86 9.84 22.77
CA ALA A 398 -2.98 10.69 23.95
C ALA A 398 -2.53 9.95 25.21
N GLY A 399 -1.74 10.58 26.07
CA GLY A 399 -1.31 10.00 27.36
C GLY A 399 -0.61 8.63 27.23
N GLY A 400 0.18 8.44 26.18
CA GLY A 400 0.86 7.16 25.89
C GLY A 400 -0.05 6.05 25.36
N LYS A 401 -1.33 6.33 25.09
CA LYS A 401 -2.29 5.40 24.50
C LYS A 401 -2.58 5.78 23.05
N CYS A 402 -3.02 4.81 22.27
CA CYS A 402 -3.47 5.02 20.90
C CYS A 402 -4.75 4.27 20.60
N VAL A 403 -5.56 4.84 19.72
CA VAL A 403 -6.79 4.25 19.21
C VAL A 403 -6.85 4.53 17.72
N GLU A 404 -7.09 3.49 16.92
CA GLU A 404 -7.44 3.63 15.52
C GLU A 404 -8.95 3.88 15.41
N LEU A 405 -9.30 4.92 14.68
CA LEU A 405 -10.66 5.34 14.40
C LEU A 405 -10.79 5.60 12.91
N ASP A 406 -12.01 5.56 12.38
CA ASP A 406 -12.29 6.01 11.02
C ASP A 406 -13.08 7.31 11.05
N VAL A 407 -12.69 8.26 10.19
CA VAL A 407 -13.55 9.39 9.81
C VAL A 407 -14.13 9.15 8.44
N SER A 408 -15.38 9.53 8.24
CA SER A 408 -16.09 9.38 6.96
C SER A 408 -16.95 10.60 6.66
N THR A 409 -17.51 10.66 5.46
CA THR A 409 -18.50 11.68 5.09
C THR A 409 -19.70 11.75 6.03
N TYR A 410 -20.02 10.64 6.72
CA TYR A 410 -21.15 10.53 7.65
C TYR A 410 -20.73 10.71 9.11
N GLN A 411 -19.46 10.46 9.42
CA GLN A 411 -18.87 10.65 10.75
C GLN A 411 -17.54 11.40 10.60
N PRO A 412 -17.58 12.72 10.37
CA PRO A 412 -16.39 13.49 10.00
C PRO A 412 -15.52 13.89 11.19
N SER A 413 -15.86 13.48 12.43
CA SER A 413 -15.21 14.03 13.62
C SER A 413 -14.55 12.97 14.49
N VAL A 414 -13.33 13.26 14.95
CA VAL A 414 -12.67 12.57 16.07
C VAL A 414 -12.82 13.42 17.31
N ARG A 415 -13.17 12.82 18.45
CA ARG A 415 -13.31 13.52 19.73
C ARG A 415 -12.50 12.82 20.79
N TRP A 416 -11.82 13.61 21.60
CA TRP A 416 -11.07 13.17 22.77
C TRP A 416 -11.41 14.06 23.96
N TRP A 417 -11.47 13.45 25.15
CA TRP A 417 -11.67 14.15 26.41
C TRP A 417 -10.83 13.51 27.52
N CYS A 418 -10.31 14.35 28.43
CA CYS A 418 -9.64 13.93 29.65
C CYS A 418 -10.63 13.97 30.82
N PRO A 419 -11.02 12.82 31.41
CA PRO A 419 -12.03 12.78 32.47
C PRO A 419 -11.65 13.53 33.76
N ALA A 420 -10.36 13.76 33.99
CA ALA A 420 -9.84 14.33 35.23
C ALA A 420 -10.12 15.84 35.40
N ALA A 421 -10.64 16.51 34.38
CA ALA A 421 -10.84 17.97 34.38
C ALA A 421 -12.33 18.41 34.38
N THR A 422 -13.26 17.46 34.34
CA THR A 422 -14.68 17.72 34.12
C THR A 422 -15.47 17.98 35.41
N GLU A 423 -15.47 19.22 35.88
CA GLU A 423 -16.68 19.82 36.47
C GLU A 423 -16.97 21.16 35.77
N SER A 424 -17.96 21.15 34.87
CA SER A 424 -18.59 22.30 34.18
C SER A 424 -17.83 22.97 33.02
N ARG A 425 -18.29 22.77 31.76
CA ARG A 425 -18.24 23.79 30.67
C ARG A 425 -18.95 23.37 29.35
N PRO A 426 -19.34 24.35 28.50
CA PRO A 426 -20.34 24.19 27.44
C PRO A 426 -19.78 23.59 26.12
N GLN A 427 -20.69 23.05 25.31
CA GLN A 427 -20.44 22.48 23.98
C GLN A 427 -19.94 23.55 22.99
N CYS A 428 -19.00 23.21 22.08
CA CYS A 428 -18.52 24.12 21.01
C CYS A 428 -19.76 24.66 20.25
N ALA A 429 -19.95 25.98 20.24
CA ALA A 429 -21.07 26.60 19.53
C ALA A 429 -20.86 26.49 18.01
N ASP A 430 -21.87 25.98 17.30
CA ASP A 430 -21.94 26.09 15.85
C ASP A 430 -22.16 27.56 15.49
N GLY A 431 -21.07 28.22 15.08
CA GLY A 431 -21.14 29.50 14.39
C GLY A 431 -21.83 29.30 13.04
N GLY A 432 -23.17 29.41 13.06
CA GLY A 432 -24.00 29.54 11.87
C GLY A 432 -23.56 30.74 11.04
N ARG A 433 -23.66 30.56 9.72
CA ARG A 433 -23.33 31.53 8.66
C ARG A 433 -23.91 32.92 8.87
#